data_AF-A0A6P8QES8-F1
#
_entry.id   AF-A0A6P8QES8-F1
#
_cell.length_a   1.000
_cell.length_b   1.000
_cell.length_c   1.000
_cell.angle_alpha   90.00
_cell.angle_beta   90.00
_cell.angle_gamma   90.00
#
_symmetry.space_group_name_H-M   'P 1'
#
loop_
_entity.id
_entity.type
_entity.pdbx_description
1 polymer ?
#
loop_
_entity_poly.entity_id
_entity_poly.type
_entity_poly.pdbx_seq_one_letter_code
_entity_poly.pdbx_strand_id
1 'polypeptide(L)'
;MLLANSFNKLLKGLHRKPCYTYIISGGDRTLVTSQEGEEDNPLLGAAELEKVCAGKKKVIFIGISCGLAAPFVAGQLDFCMNNLDIFLPVLVGFNPVSMARNDCVEGWHSTFRQVAERMQKLQEIQKAIILNPAVGPEGISGSSRMKGGSATKILLETLFLAAHKADCNVEVTEKCLLEILRTYERAHKVTYSQSKKIASVVKQAATSLQKKGHLYLLGWRTLGIMGIMEAVGCIPQFGADYRDFRGFIAGGYNGMLNKEGDLTALGPEFAISHEDFIKNIVPTLSEMDTVLFMFTVDDELPDIEKLAGLVKEKTSNFQAISHATAGQCLPNSIKKLFPNIISITWPILFLEYEGNFIQIFQRELSTKWILNTVSTGAHVLKGKIYRNYMVDFKVSNTKLFQRAVSVVQRLTEQPQLRCIETLLQSIYAPEMLTDQIRSLPISKHVEAASVKEKVVPVAVVSLLRSCTVHEAKSRLDASPSIRAAIDASINAPGRKRGAESSEASGRNK
;
A
#
# COMPACT_ATOMS: atom_id res chain seq x y z
N MET A 1 7.07 10.81 -2.26
CA MET A 1 8.27 10.73 -3.11
C MET A 1 7.93 10.67 -4.60
N LEU A 2 7.30 9.59 -5.11
CA LEU A 2 7.02 9.39 -6.54
C LEU A 2 6.50 10.64 -7.27
N LEU A 3 5.34 11.18 -6.87
CA LEU A 3 4.74 12.35 -7.53
C LEU A 3 5.65 13.59 -7.46
N ALA A 4 6.29 13.84 -6.31
CA ALA A 4 7.19 14.97 -6.17
C ALA A 4 8.36 14.88 -7.17
N ASN A 5 8.94 13.70 -7.34
CA ASN A 5 10.03 13.48 -8.29
C ASN A 5 9.54 13.60 -9.74
N SER A 6 8.37 13.06 -10.06
CA SER A 6 7.76 13.17 -11.40
C SER A 6 7.51 14.61 -11.81
N PHE A 7 6.89 15.43 -10.95
CA PHE A 7 6.59 16.82 -11.27
C PHE A 7 7.81 17.75 -11.17
N ASN A 8 8.81 17.43 -10.33
CA ASN A 8 10.10 18.10 -10.40
C ASN A 8 10.85 17.79 -11.71
N LYS A 9 10.75 16.56 -12.23
CA LYS A 9 11.30 16.19 -13.54
C LYS A 9 10.58 16.91 -14.68
N LEU A 10 9.26 17.06 -14.59
CA LEU A 10 8.46 17.88 -15.50
C LEU A 10 8.96 19.33 -15.52
N LEU A 11 9.08 19.96 -14.35
CA LEU A 11 9.59 21.33 -14.26
C LEU A 11 11.01 21.47 -14.81
N LYS A 12 11.91 20.53 -14.49
CA LYS A 12 13.28 20.53 -15.02
C LYS A 12 13.31 20.46 -16.53
N GLY A 13 12.45 19.64 -17.15
CA GLY A 13 12.33 19.56 -18.60
C GLY A 13 11.75 20.82 -19.26
N LEU A 14 11.08 21.67 -18.49
CA LEU A 14 10.63 23.02 -18.89
C LEU A 14 11.62 24.13 -18.47
N HIS A 15 12.84 23.78 -18.05
CA HIS A 15 13.86 24.70 -17.54
C HIS A 15 13.42 25.54 -16.32
N ARG A 16 12.55 24.97 -15.48
CA ARG A 16 12.05 25.60 -14.26
C ARG A 16 12.67 24.98 -13.01
N LYS A 17 12.68 25.77 -11.93
CA LYS A 17 13.17 25.32 -10.63
C LYS A 17 12.21 24.28 -10.03
N PRO A 18 12.71 23.17 -9.47
CA PRO A 18 11.90 22.23 -8.69
C PRO A 18 11.15 22.94 -7.55
N CYS A 19 9.87 22.63 -7.37
CA CYS A 19 9.05 23.20 -6.30
C CYS A 19 8.24 22.15 -5.52
N TYR A 20 8.37 20.86 -5.86
CA TYR A 20 7.74 19.77 -5.13
C TYR A 20 8.71 19.14 -4.14
N THR A 21 8.17 18.73 -3.00
CA THR A 21 8.87 17.97 -1.97
C THR A 21 7.91 16.95 -1.37
N TYR A 22 8.41 15.99 -0.60
CA TYR A 22 7.56 15.00 0.08
C TYR A 22 7.94 14.87 1.54
N ILE A 23 6.96 14.51 2.37
CA ILE A 23 7.16 14.09 3.75
C ILE A 23 6.49 12.73 3.87
N ILE A 24 7.16 11.79 4.52
CA ILE A 24 6.64 10.46 4.80
C ILE A 24 6.98 10.13 6.25
N SER A 25 6.02 9.54 6.96
CA SER A 25 6.23 9.08 8.33
C SER A 25 7.36 8.06 8.39
N GLY A 26 8.30 8.23 9.33
CA GLY A 26 9.52 7.39 9.44
C GLY A 26 10.66 7.75 8.47
N GLY A 27 10.51 8.81 7.66
CA GLY A 27 11.55 9.25 6.72
C GLY A 27 11.77 8.29 5.56
N ASP A 28 12.92 8.40 4.89
CA ASP A 28 13.19 7.62 3.67
C ASP A 28 13.35 6.12 3.93
N ARG A 29 13.61 5.73 5.18
CA ARG A 29 13.63 4.31 5.58
C ARG A 29 12.31 3.60 5.29
N THR A 30 11.19 4.31 5.39
CA THR A 30 9.84 3.79 5.10
C THR A 30 9.60 3.55 3.62
N LEU A 31 10.46 4.05 2.73
CA LEU A 31 10.34 3.79 1.30
C LEU A 31 10.66 2.34 0.94
N VAL A 32 11.48 1.67 1.76
CA VAL A 32 11.95 0.29 1.53
C VAL A 32 11.63 -0.66 2.69
N THR A 33 11.14 -0.14 3.82
CA THR A 33 10.69 -0.93 4.98
C THR A 33 9.31 -0.49 5.46
N SER A 34 8.61 -1.33 6.21
CA SER A 34 7.31 -0.97 6.80
C SER A 34 7.52 -0.38 8.20
N GLN A 35 7.29 0.93 8.33
CA GLN A 35 7.34 1.66 9.62
C GLN A 35 5.98 2.30 9.91
N GLU A 36 5.00 1.47 10.24
CA GLU A 36 3.63 1.97 10.43
C GLU A 36 3.41 2.73 11.74
N GLY A 37 4.17 2.41 12.80
CA GLY A 37 3.96 2.99 14.13
C GLY A 37 4.22 4.50 14.19
N GLU A 38 5.15 5.00 13.37
CA GLU A 38 5.45 6.43 13.28
C GLU A 38 4.23 7.25 12.81
N GLU A 39 3.26 6.62 12.13
CA GLU A 39 2.07 7.31 11.62
C GLU A 39 1.17 7.86 12.73
N ASP A 40 1.31 7.32 13.95
CA ASP A 40 0.51 7.66 15.12
C ASP A 40 1.00 8.95 15.84
N ASN A 41 2.06 9.61 15.36
CA ASN A 41 2.63 10.80 15.98
C ASN A 41 2.24 12.11 15.24
N PRO A 42 1.24 12.88 15.71
CA PRO A 42 0.84 14.14 15.10
C PRO A 42 1.88 15.26 15.27
N LEU A 43 2.61 15.28 16.38
CA LEU A 43 3.60 16.32 16.67
C LEU A 43 4.82 16.20 15.76
N LEU A 44 5.29 14.97 15.52
CA LEU A 44 6.36 14.71 14.55
C LEU A 44 5.96 15.13 13.14
N GLY A 45 4.71 14.86 12.75
CA GLY A 45 4.18 15.31 11.46
C GLY A 45 4.28 16.81 11.27
N ALA A 46 3.83 17.59 12.26
CA ALA A 46 3.91 19.04 12.26
C ALA A 46 5.37 19.55 12.23
N ALA A 47 6.25 18.99 13.06
CA ALA A 47 7.66 19.38 13.14
C ALA A 47 8.41 19.14 11.83
N GLU A 48 8.19 18.00 11.17
CA GLU A 48 8.80 17.72 9.86
C GLU A 48 8.28 18.67 8.76
N LEU A 49 6.99 19.04 8.82
CA LEU A 49 6.44 20.03 7.90
C LEU A 49 7.05 21.41 8.12
N GLU A 50 7.15 21.87 9.36
CA GLU A 50 7.79 23.13 9.72
C GLU A 50 9.24 23.18 9.21
N LYS A 51 10.02 22.13 9.48
CA LYS A 51 11.41 21.99 9.04
C LYS A 51 11.56 22.10 7.52
N VAL A 52 10.73 21.37 6.76
CA VAL A 52 10.79 21.37 5.29
C VAL A 52 10.34 22.71 4.69
N CYS A 53 9.46 23.44 5.38
CA CYS A 53 8.88 24.69 4.92
C CYS A 53 9.58 25.94 5.48
N ALA A 54 10.64 25.79 6.27
CA ALA A 54 11.40 26.89 6.83
C ALA A 54 11.84 27.89 5.74
N GLY A 55 11.55 29.17 5.97
CA GLY A 55 11.86 30.28 5.06
C GLY A 55 10.98 30.37 3.80
N LYS A 56 9.96 29.52 3.64
CA LYS A 56 9.00 29.63 2.53
C LYS A 56 7.90 30.64 2.86
N LYS A 57 7.54 31.46 1.88
CA LYS A 57 6.50 32.50 2.02
C LYS A 57 5.08 32.00 1.73
N LYS A 58 4.97 30.98 0.86
CA LYS A 58 3.72 30.35 0.46
C LYS A 58 3.96 28.86 0.27
N VAL A 59 3.08 28.05 0.85
CA VAL A 59 3.17 26.59 0.83
C VAL A 59 1.79 26.01 0.59
N ILE A 60 1.67 25.15 -0.42
CA ILE A 60 0.51 24.26 -0.56
C ILE A 60 0.90 22.94 0.09
N PHE A 61 0.24 22.58 1.18
CA PHE A 61 0.46 21.31 1.85
C PHE A 61 -0.66 20.34 1.47
N ILE A 62 -0.31 19.17 0.95
CA ILE A 62 -1.28 18.13 0.59
C ILE A 62 -1.08 16.91 1.50
N GLY A 63 -1.94 16.83 2.52
CA GLY A 63 -2.00 15.71 3.45
C GLY A 63 -2.81 14.55 2.89
N ILE A 64 -2.18 13.38 2.75
CA ILE A 64 -2.81 12.20 2.15
C ILE A 64 -3.14 11.18 3.25
N SER A 65 -4.42 10.93 3.49
CA SER A 65 -4.88 9.86 4.39
C SER A 65 -6.11 9.19 3.79
N CYS A 66 -5.95 8.02 3.16
CA CYS A 66 -7.04 7.32 2.46
C CYS A 66 -8.30 7.16 3.34
N GLY A 67 -8.09 6.76 4.60
CA GLY A 67 -9.17 6.50 5.55
C GLY A 67 -9.52 7.68 6.47
N LEU A 68 -8.87 8.84 6.32
CA LEU A 68 -9.01 9.99 7.23
C LEU A 68 -8.74 9.58 8.69
N ALA A 69 -7.57 8.98 8.93
CA ALA A 69 -7.29 8.29 10.19
C ALA A 69 -5.86 8.43 10.72
N ALA A 70 -4.91 8.94 9.93
CA ALA A 70 -3.48 8.99 10.27
C ALA A 70 -3.14 10.22 11.12
N PRO A 71 -2.79 10.09 12.42
CA PRO A 71 -2.45 11.22 13.27
C PRO A 71 -1.33 12.11 12.73
N PHE A 72 -0.30 11.52 12.12
CA PHE A 72 0.80 12.25 11.48
C PHE A 72 0.29 13.32 10.49
N VAL A 73 -0.71 12.96 9.66
CA VAL A 73 -1.32 13.88 8.69
C VAL A 73 -2.25 14.88 9.39
N ALA A 74 -2.99 14.46 10.42
CA ALA A 74 -3.84 15.38 11.19
C ALA A 74 -3.03 16.50 11.85
N GLY A 75 -1.88 16.18 12.43
CA GLY A 75 -0.97 17.17 13.03
C GLY A 75 -0.43 18.18 12.03
N GLN A 76 -0.10 17.72 10.81
CA GLN A 76 0.32 18.60 9.71
C GLN A 76 -0.78 19.56 9.27
N LEU A 77 -2.00 19.05 9.10
CA LEU A 77 -3.15 19.86 8.70
C LEU A 77 -3.51 20.88 9.78
N ASP A 78 -3.48 20.49 11.06
CA ASP A 78 -3.71 21.40 12.18
C ASP A 78 -2.65 22.52 12.23
N PHE A 79 -1.37 22.16 12.07
CA PHE A 79 -0.28 23.13 11.97
C PHE A 79 -0.49 24.13 10.82
N CYS A 80 -0.87 23.66 9.63
CA CYS A 80 -1.20 24.55 8.51
C CYS A 80 -2.35 25.51 8.84
N MET A 81 -3.41 25.03 9.47
CA MET A 81 -4.58 25.85 9.82
C MET A 81 -4.28 26.90 10.90
N ASN A 82 -3.20 26.73 11.67
CA ASN A 82 -2.71 27.73 12.62
C ASN A 82 -1.80 28.79 11.96
N ASN A 83 -1.39 28.59 10.69
CA ASN A 83 -0.43 29.42 9.96
C ASN A 83 -0.92 29.73 8.52
N LEU A 84 -2.19 30.13 8.37
CA LEU A 84 -2.86 30.31 7.07
C LEU A 84 -2.32 31.49 6.23
N ASP A 85 -1.48 32.34 6.81
CA ASP A 85 -0.74 33.36 6.09
C ASP A 85 0.35 32.76 5.16
N ILE A 86 0.89 31.60 5.53
CA ILE A 86 1.90 30.85 4.77
C ILE A 86 1.27 29.64 4.06
N PHE A 87 0.39 28.90 4.74
CA PHE A 87 -0.07 27.59 4.29
C PHE A 87 -1.46 27.58 3.68
N LEU A 88 -1.63 26.82 2.59
CA LEU A 88 -2.90 26.32 2.09
C LEU A 88 -2.99 24.81 2.34
N PRO A 89 -3.76 24.35 3.35
CA PRO A 89 -3.93 22.93 3.62
C PRO A 89 -4.93 22.27 2.66
N VAL A 90 -4.52 21.15 2.09
CA VAL A 90 -5.33 20.27 1.24
C VAL A 90 -5.35 18.88 1.86
N LEU A 91 -6.53 18.34 2.15
CA LEU A 91 -6.70 16.95 2.62
C LEU A 91 -7.17 16.08 1.46
N VAL A 92 -6.42 15.02 1.16
CA VAL A 92 -6.82 13.97 0.20
C VAL A 92 -7.15 12.69 0.96
N GLY A 93 -8.34 12.18 0.71
CA GLY A 93 -8.82 10.93 1.31
C GLY A 93 -10.00 10.36 0.53
N PHE A 94 -10.65 9.31 1.03
CA PHE A 94 -11.76 8.67 0.30
C PHE A 94 -12.95 8.29 1.19
N ASN A 95 -12.98 8.81 2.42
CA ASN A 95 -14.15 8.75 3.28
C ASN A 95 -14.81 10.13 3.40
N PRO A 96 -16.13 10.18 3.60
CA PRO A 96 -16.80 11.38 4.11
C PRO A 96 -16.15 11.84 5.43
N VAL A 97 -16.14 13.15 5.68
CA VAL A 97 -15.60 13.74 6.92
C VAL A 97 -16.26 13.14 8.17
N SER A 98 -17.57 12.86 8.11
CA SER A 98 -18.32 12.23 9.19
C SER A 98 -17.86 10.81 9.54
N MET A 99 -17.12 10.15 8.64
CA MET A 99 -16.53 8.82 8.84
C MET A 99 -15.03 8.87 9.19
N ALA A 100 -14.45 10.06 9.32
CA ALA A 100 -13.09 10.21 9.80
C ALA A 100 -12.96 9.67 11.23
N ARG A 101 -11.74 9.22 11.58
CA ARG A 101 -11.46 8.64 12.89
C ARG A 101 -11.76 9.64 14.01
N ASN A 102 -12.61 9.25 14.96
CA ASN A 102 -13.03 10.09 16.08
C ASN A 102 -12.52 9.60 17.44
N ASP A 103 -11.63 8.61 17.46
CA ASP A 103 -10.96 8.21 18.69
C ASP A 103 -9.93 9.26 19.10
N CYS A 104 -9.72 9.41 20.40
CA CYS A 104 -8.67 10.27 20.93
C CYS A 104 -7.30 9.82 20.41
N VAL A 105 -6.49 10.77 19.96
CA VAL A 105 -5.09 10.53 19.62
C VAL A 105 -4.27 10.72 20.89
N GLU A 106 -3.49 9.70 21.25
CA GLU A 106 -2.68 9.74 22.47
C GLU A 106 -1.70 10.93 22.45
N GLY A 107 -1.66 11.68 23.56
CA GLY A 107 -0.78 12.84 23.70
C GLY A 107 -1.15 14.03 22.80
N TRP A 108 -2.36 14.09 22.24
CA TRP A 108 -2.78 15.17 21.35
C TRP A 108 -4.21 15.63 21.61
N HIS A 109 -4.50 16.88 21.23
CA HIS A 109 -5.68 17.62 21.70
C HIS A 109 -6.93 17.45 20.80
N SER A 110 -6.78 16.89 19.61
CA SER A 110 -7.87 16.74 18.62
C SER A 110 -7.94 15.31 18.07
N THR A 111 -9.11 14.90 17.60
CA THR A 111 -9.28 13.71 16.76
C THR A 111 -9.05 14.06 15.29
N PHE A 112 -8.81 13.06 14.43
CA PHE A 112 -8.72 13.32 12.98
C PHE A 112 -10.02 13.96 12.46
N ARG A 113 -11.17 13.48 12.94
CA ARG A 113 -12.48 14.02 12.58
C ARG A 113 -12.63 15.49 12.94
N GLN A 114 -12.22 15.90 14.15
CA GLN A 114 -12.29 17.31 14.56
C GLN A 114 -11.41 18.21 13.67
N VAL A 115 -10.22 17.74 13.29
CA VAL A 115 -9.35 18.46 12.33
C VAL A 115 -10.00 18.57 10.95
N ALA A 116 -10.58 17.48 10.44
CA ALA A 116 -11.28 17.49 9.16
C ALA A 116 -12.53 18.38 9.17
N GLU A 117 -13.29 18.41 10.27
CA GLU A 117 -14.44 19.32 10.44
C GLU A 117 -13.99 20.79 10.51
N ARG A 118 -12.86 21.09 11.14
CA ARG A 118 -12.24 22.43 11.11
C ARG A 118 -11.85 22.82 9.69
N MET A 119 -11.24 21.92 8.93
CA MET A 119 -10.92 22.15 7.52
C MET A 119 -12.18 22.40 6.67
N GLN A 120 -13.27 21.68 6.93
CA GLN A 120 -14.52 21.84 6.19
C GLN A 120 -15.08 23.26 6.35
N LYS A 121 -15.02 23.83 7.57
CA LYS A 121 -15.40 25.24 7.82
C LYS A 121 -14.48 26.23 7.09
N LEU A 122 -13.18 25.96 7.03
CA LEU A 122 -12.23 26.81 6.30
C LEU A 122 -12.39 26.72 4.78
N GLN A 123 -12.89 25.60 4.26
CA GLN A 123 -13.16 25.42 2.84
C GLN A 123 -14.30 26.32 2.34
N GLU A 124 -15.30 26.62 3.18
CA GLU A 124 -16.40 27.55 2.85
C GLU A 124 -15.89 28.96 2.52
N ILE A 125 -14.76 29.35 3.10
CA ILE A 125 -14.07 30.63 2.86
C ILE A 125 -12.78 30.47 2.06
N GLN A 126 -12.62 29.36 1.34
CA GLN A 126 -11.47 29.05 0.46
C GLN A 126 -10.09 29.09 1.14
N LYS A 127 -10.03 28.85 2.46
CA LYS A 127 -8.76 28.78 3.22
C LYS A 127 -8.24 27.35 3.44
N ALA A 128 -9.01 26.34 3.05
CA ALA A 128 -8.61 24.93 3.05
C ALA A 128 -9.34 24.18 1.93
N ILE A 129 -8.85 23.01 1.54
CA ILE A 129 -9.50 22.17 0.54
C ILE A 129 -9.58 20.74 1.07
N ILE A 130 -10.78 20.15 1.06
CA ILE A 130 -10.97 18.71 1.26
C ILE A 130 -11.33 18.09 -0.08
N LEU A 131 -10.51 17.13 -0.50
CA LEU A 131 -10.68 16.37 -1.73
C LEU A 131 -10.87 14.91 -1.38
N ASN A 132 -12.13 14.52 -1.15
CA ASN A 132 -12.50 13.21 -0.63
C ASN A 132 -13.55 12.45 -1.47
N PRO A 133 -13.30 12.21 -2.77
CA PRO A 133 -14.25 11.47 -3.61
C PRO A 133 -14.46 10.05 -3.06
N ALA A 134 -15.71 9.58 -3.04
CA ALA A 134 -16.02 8.23 -2.60
C ALA A 134 -15.61 7.21 -3.67
N VAL A 135 -14.58 6.41 -3.40
CA VAL A 135 -14.10 5.36 -4.32
C VAL A 135 -14.69 3.98 -4.03
N GLY A 136 -15.48 3.86 -2.95
CA GLY A 136 -16.05 2.59 -2.47
C GLY A 136 -15.04 1.68 -1.75
N PRO A 137 -15.51 0.58 -1.15
CA PRO A 137 -14.66 -0.32 -0.35
C PRO A 137 -13.59 -1.03 -1.19
N GLU A 138 -12.51 -1.42 -0.53
CA GLU A 138 -11.44 -2.23 -1.11
C GLU A 138 -11.90 -3.67 -1.37
N GLY A 139 -11.33 -4.33 -2.39
CA GLY A 139 -11.58 -5.75 -2.66
C GLY A 139 -11.17 -6.65 -1.48
N ILE A 140 -10.07 -6.30 -0.82
CA ILE A 140 -9.68 -6.81 0.50
C ILE A 140 -9.81 -5.65 1.50
N SER A 141 -10.71 -5.81 2.47
CA SER A 141 -11.11 -4.74 3.40
C SER A 141 -9.91 -4.11 4.10
N GLY A 142 -9.77 -2.79 3.98
CA GLY A 142 -8.71 -2.02 4.64
C GLY A 142 -7.36 -1.98 3.90
N SER A 143 -7.27 -2.58 2.71
CA SER A 143 -6.11 -2.57 1.83
C SER A 143 -5.99 -1.25 1.05
N SER A 144 -5.75 -0.14 1.75
CA SER A 144 -5.73 1.20 1.13
C SER A 144 -4.65 1.38 0.06
N ARG A 145 -3.64 0.50 0.01
CA ARG A 145 -2.63 0.51 -1.04
C ARG A 145 -3.20 0.20 -2.43
N MET A 146 -4.38 -0.43 -2.53
CA MET A 146 -5.00 -0.79 -3.81
C MET A 146 -5.79 0.40 -4.36
N LYS A 147 -7.13 0.44 -4.19
CA LYS A 147 -7.96 1.51 -4.78
C LYS A 147 -7.59 2.87 -4.23
N GLY A 148 -7.40 3.00 -2.91
CA GLY A 148 -7.01 4.29 -2.30
C GLY A 148 -5.70 4.83 -2.88
N GLY A 149 -4.67 3.99 -2.97
CA GLY A 149 -3.38 4.37 -3.55
C GLY A 149 -3.48 4.70 -5.05
N SER A 150 -4.22 3.91 -5.83
CA SER A 150 -4.46 4.19 -7.25
C SER A 150 -5.25 5.48 -7.46
N ALA A 151 -6.32 5.71 -6.70
CA ALA A 151 -7.13 6.92 -6.77
C ALA A 151 -6.31 8.16 -6.36
N THR A 152 -5.46 8.05 -5.34
CA THR A 152 -4.55 9.14 -4.93
C THR A 152 -3.63 9.53 -6.10
N LYS A 153 -3.03 8.53 -6.77
CA LYS A 153 -2.14 8.75 -7.92
C LYS A 153 -2.89 9.43 -9.06
N ILE A 154 -4.02 8.87 -9.49
CA ILE A 154 -4.86 9.42 -10.58
C ILE A 154 -5.27 10.86 -10.28
N LEU A 155 -5.78 11.11 -9.07
CA LEU A 155 -6.34 12.39 -8.67
C LEU A 155 -5.29 13.49 -8.66
N LEU A 156 -4.17 13.24 -7.97
CA LEU A 156 -3.11 14.23 -7.85
C LEU A 156 -2.36 14.46 -9.16
N GLU A 157 -2.12 13.42 -9.95
CA GLU A 157 -1.48 13.59 -11.26
C GLU A 157 -2.36 14.40 -12.22
N THR A 158 -3.67 14.14 -12.21
CA THR A 158 -4.62 14.92 -13.01
C THR A 158 -4.61 16.39 -12.62
N LEU A 159 -4.68 16.68 -11.31
CA LEU A 159 -4.70 18.05 -10.80
C LEU A 159 -3.38 18.78 -11.06
N PHE A 160 -2.25 18.12 -10.85
CA PHE A 160 -0.95 18.72 -11.07
C PHE A 160 -0.67 18.95 -12.56
N LEU A 161 -1.03 18.01 -13.44
CA LEU A 161 -0.94 18.24 -14.89
C LEU A 161 -1.79 19.45 -15.29
N ALA A 162 -3.05 19.52 -14.87
CA ALA A 162 -3.90 20.68 -15.17
C ALA A 162 -3.33 22.00 -14.63
N ALA A 163 -2.72 22.00 -13.45
CA ALA A 163 -2.05 23.18 -12.89
C ALA A 163 -0.83 23.62 -13.73
N HIS A 164 0.00 22.68 -14.19
CA HIS A 164 1.13 23.01 -15.07
C HIS A 164 0.67 23.44 -16.47
N LYS A 165 -0.45 22.91 -16.97
CA LYS A 165 -1.09 23.39 -18.19
C LYS A 165 -1.54 24.84 -18.07
N ALA A 166 -2.10 25.19 -16.92
CA ALA A 166 -2.61 26.53 -16.67
C ALA A 166 -1.54 27.60 -16.73
N ASP A 167 -0.33 27.23 -16.32
CA ASP A 167 0.83 28.10 -16.40
C ASP A 167 1.30 28.35 -17.86
N CYS A 168 0.81 27.57 -18.83
CA CYS A 168 0.95 27.81 -20.27
C CYS A 168 -0.22 28.62 -20.86
N ASN A 169 -0.93 29.42 -20.05
CA ASN A 169 -2.09 30.23 -20.42
C ASN A 169 -3.32 29.43 -20.89
N VAL A 170 -3.48 28.19 -20.42
CA VAL A 170 -4.67 27.37 -20.69
C VAL A 170 -5.63 27.44 -19.50
N GLU A 171 -6.88 27.80 -19.73
CA GLU A 171 -7.86 27.79 -18.65
C GLU A 171 -8.09 26.38 -18.08
N VAL A 172 -8.11 26.25 -16.74
CA VAL A 172 -8.43 24.99 -16.07
C VAL A 172 -9.94 24.76 -16.17
N THR A 173 -10.33 23.88 -17.08
CA THR A 173 -11.74 23.50 -17.30
C THR A 173 -12.01 22.07 -16.86
N GLU A 174 -13.27 21.77 -16.54
CA GLU A 174 -13.73 20.39 -16.28
C GLU A 174 -13.38 19.45 -17.44
N LYS A 175 -13.53 19.93 -18.69
CA LYS A 175 -13.18 19.17 -19.89
C LYS A 175 -11.72 18.72 -19.88
N CYS A 176 -10.79 19.60 -19.49
CA CYS A 176 -9.37 19.26 -19.41
C CYS A 176 -9.11 18.14 -18.39
N LEU A 177 -9.75 18.19 -17.22
CA LEU A 177 -9.63 17.15 -16.20
C LEU A 177 -10.20 15.82 -16.69
N LEU A 178 -11.37 15.83 -17.31
CA LEU A 178 -12.02 14.62 -17.84
C LEU A 178 -11.21 13.96 -18.98
N GLU A 179 -10.53 14.74 -19.81
CA GLU A 179 -9.65 14.20 -20.86
C GLU A 179 -8.49 13.40 -20.28
N ILE A 180 -7.86 13.90 -19.20
CA ILE A 180 -6.81 13.20 -18.47
C ILE A 180 -7.39 11.99 -17.71
N LEU A 181 -8.52 12.12 -17.02
CA LEU A 181 -9.13 10.99 -16.32
C LEU A 181 -9.48 9.83 -17.27
N ARG A 182 -9.99 10.13 -18.47
CA ARG A 182 -10.25 9.13 -19.52
C ARG A 182 -8.99 8.40 -19.98
N THR A 183 -7.80 9.00 -19.85
CA THR A 183 -6.55 8.27 -20.16
C THR A 183 -6.30 7.18 -19.12
N TYR A 184 -6.62 7.42 -17.84
CA TYR A 184 -6.50 6.40 -16.79
C TYR A 184 -7.58 5.32 -16.90
N GLU A 185 -8.79 5.64 -17.35
CA GLU A 185 -9.82 4.64 -17.70
C GLU A 185 -9.34 3.69 -18.82
N ARG A 186 -8.73 4.26 -19.87
CA ARG A 186 -8.09 3.46 -20.92
C ARG A 186 -6.97 2.58 -20.36
N ALA A 187 -6.16 3.11 -19.44
CA ALA A 187 -5.11 2.34 -18.79
C ALA A 187 -5.67 1.12 -18.03
N HIS A 188 -6.82 1.26 -17.36
CA HIS A 188 -7.49 0.14 -16.72
C HIS A 188 -7.88 -0.93 -17.74
N LYS A 189 -8.56 -0.53 -18.83
CA LYS A 189 -8.98 -1.46 -19.91
C LYS A 189 -7.78 -2.19 -20.55
N VAL A 190 -6.72 -1.44 -20.87
CA VAL A 190 -5.49 -1.96 -21.48
C VAL A 190 -4.79 -2.95 -20.53
N THR A 191 -4.68 -2.61 -19.25
CA THR A 191 -4.04 -3.48 -18.24
C THR A 191 -4.79 -4.80 -18.10
N TYR A 192 -6.10 -4.75 -17.83
CA TYR A 192 -6.89 -5.94 -17.57
C TYR A 192 -7.29 -6.73 -18.82
N SER A 193 -6.98 -6.23 -20.04
CA SER A 193 -6.98 -7.05 -21.26
C SER A 193 -6.00 -8.23 -21.16
N GLN A 194 -4.98 -8.12 -20.30
CA GLN A 194 -3.97 -9.16 -20.05
C GLN A 194 -4.34 -10.08 -18.87
N SER A 195 -5.59 -10.07 -18.41
CA SER A 195 -6.06 -10.80 -17.22
C SER A 195 -5.65 -12.28 -17.18
N LYS A 196 -5.68 -13.00 -18.31
CA LYS A 196 -5.23 -14.39 -18.42
C LYS A 196 -3.76 -14.56 -18.01
N LYS A 197 -2.88 -13.67 -18.48
CA LYS A 197 -1.44 -13.71 -18.15
C LYS A 197 -1.20 -13.25 -16.71
N ILE A 198 -1.91 -12.23 -16.26
CA ILE A 198 -1.86 -11.77 -14.86
C ILE A 198 -2.24 -12.93 -13.91
N ALA A 199 -3.30 -13.68 -14.22
CA ALA A 199 -3.72 -14.85 -13.44
C ALA A 199 -2.65 -15.96 -13.42
N SER A 200 -1.92 -16.16 -14.52
CA SER A 200 -0.79 -17.09 -14.57
C SER A 200 0.31 -16.66 -13.60
N VAL A 201 0.69 -15.37 -13.59
CA VAL A 201 1.69 -14.83 -12.66
C VAL A 201 1.21 -14.91 -11.21
N VAL A 202 -0.07 -14.66 -10.94
CA VAL A 202 -0.68 -14.87 -9.60
C VAL A 202 -0.48 -16.31 -9.13
N LYS A 203 -0.76 -17.29 -9.99
CA LYS A 203 -0.63 -18.72 -9.65
C LYS A 203 0.83 -19.12 -9.42
N GLN A 204 1.74 -18.61 -10.25
CA GLN A 204 3.17 -18.84 -10.10
C GLN A 204 3.69 -18.26 -8.77
N ALA A 205 3.33 -17.00 -8.48
CA ALA A 205 3.65 -16.33 -7.22
C ALA A 205 3.11 -17.09 -5.99
N ALA A 206 1.85 -17.53 -6.04
CA ALA A 206 1.25 -18.34 -4.98
C ALA A 206 2.01 -19.64 -4.75
N THR A 207 2.42 -20.32 -5.83
CA THR A 207 3.17 -21.57 -5.77
C THR A 207 4.53 -21.37 -5.10
N SER A 208 5.26 -20.30 -5.46
CA SER A 208 6.52 -19.94 -4.79
C SER A 208 6.31 -19.73 -3.28
N LEU A 209 5.32 -18.90 -2.90
CA LEU A 209 5.06 -18.62 -1.49
C LEU A 209 4.60 -19.85 -0.69
N GLN A 210 3.87 -20.78 -1.31
CA GLN A 210 3.45 -22.05 -0.70
C GLN A 210 4.64 -23.00 -0.49
N LYS A 211 5.62 -22.97 -1.39
CA LYS A 211 6.88 -23.73 -1.29
C LYS A 211 7.93 -23.05 -0.41
N LYS A 212 7.58 -21.97 0.29
CA LYS A 212 8.51 -21.13 1.07
C LYS A 212 9.65 -20.51 0.24
N GLY A 213 9.42 -20.32 -1.06
CA GLY A 213 10.26 -19.49 -1.92
C GLY A 213 9.86 -18.02 -1.84
N HIS A 214 10.64 -17.19 -2.53
CA HIS A 214 10.56 -15.73 -2.49
C HIS A 214 10.11 -15.16 -3.84
N LEU A 215 9.69 -13.90 -3.82
CA LEU A 215 9.40 -13.11 -5.02
C LEU A 215 10.30 -11.90 -5.14
N TYR A 216 10.94 -11.76 -6.29
CA TYR A 216 11.83 -10.65 -6.59
C TYR A 216 11.30 -9.84 -7.77
N LEU A 217 11.02 -8.55 -7.54
CA LEU A 217 10.54 -7.62 -8.55
C LEU A 217 11.69 -6.74 -9.04
N LEU A 218 12.11 -6.92 -10.29
CA LEU A 218 13.21 -6.16 -10.89
C LEU A 218 12.63 -5.13 -11.85
N GLY A 219 12.79 -3.84 -11.55
CA GLY A 219 12.18 -2.77 -12.33
C GLY A 219 13.15 -1.73 -12.85
N TRP A 220 12.91 -1.28 -14.08
CA TRP A 220 13.66 -0.19 -14.69
C TRP A 220 12.95 1.14 -14.46
N ARG A 221 13.74 2.19 -14.21
CA ARG A 221 13.26 3.56 -13.96
C ARG A 221 12.18 3.57 -12.86
N THR A 222 11.10 4.33 -13.02
CA THR A 222 10.03 4.44 -12.02
C THR A 222 9.21 3.16 -11.83
N LEU A 223 9.32 2.17 -12.73
CA LEU A 223 8.69 0.86 -12.55
C LEU A 223 9.36 0.06 -11.41
N GLY A 224 10.65 0.30 -11.15
CA GLY A 224 11.33 -0.24 -9.96
C GLY A 224 10.75 0.31 -8.66
N ILE A 225 10.35 1.59 -8.64
CA ILE A 225 9.65 2.19 -7.50
C ILE A 225 8.30 1.49 -7.28
N MET A 226 7.56 1.16 -8.34
CA MET A 226 6.31 0.38 -8.22
C MET A 226 6.56 -0.99 -7.60
N GLY A 227 7.66 -1.66 -7.99
CA GLY A 227 8.09 -2.94 -7.41
C GLY A 227 8.39 -2.85 -5.92
N ILE A 228 9.17 -1.84 -5.52
CA ILE A 228 9.52 -1.60 -4.11
C ILE A 228 8.27 -1.27 -3.29
N MET A 229 7.41 -0.37 -3.79
CA MET A 229 6.15 -0.01 -3.11
C MET A 229 5.23 -1.22 -2.92
N GLU A 230 5.18 -2.14 -3.89
CA GLU A 230 4.43 -3.39 -3.75
C GLU A 230 5.02 -4.28 -2.65
N ALA A 231 6.33 -4.51 -2.70
CA ALA A 231 7.03 -5.39 -1.78
C ALA A 231 6.84 -4.96 -0.32
N VAL A 232 7.09 -3.68 -0.03
CA VAL A 232 6.89 -3.11 1.31
C VAL A 232 5.44 -3.24 1.77
N GLY A 233 4.49 -3.03 0.87
CA GLY A 233 3.06 -3.14 1.17
C GLY A 233 2.59 -4.54 1.58
N CYS A 234 3.35 -5.60 1.26
CA CYS A 234 3.00 -6.98 1.62
C CYS A 234 3.26 -7.30 3.10
N ILE A 235 4.30 -6.68 3.70
CA ILE A 235 4.78 -6.97 5.06
C ILE A 235 3.67 -6.76 6.11
N PRO A 236 3.12 -5.54 6.29
CA PRO A 236 2.11 -5.31 7.33
C PRO A 236 0.78 -5.97 6.97
N GLN A 237 0.46 -6.04 5.68
CA GLN A 237 -0.84 -6.48 5.16
C GLN A 237 -1.08 -7.99 5.31
N PHE A 238 -0.06 -8.81 5.04
CA PHE A 238 -0.19 -10.27 5.03
C PHE A 238 0.69 -10.95 6.09
N GLY A 239 1.31 -10.16 6.98
CA GLY A 239 2.25 -10.68 7.97
C GLY A 239 3.39 -11.41 7.28
N ALA A 240 3.84 -10.90 6.13
CA ALA A 240 4.92 -11.47 5.35
C ALA A 240 6.27 -11.07 5.95
N ASP A 241 7.27 -11.94 5.79
CA ASP A 241 8.65 -11.56 6.04
C ASP A 241 9.13 -10.60 4.93
N TYR A 242 10.07 -9.70 5.23
CA TYR A 242 10.60 -8.79 4.21
C TYR A 242 11.33 -9.53 3.08
N ARG A 243 11.74 -10.79 3.30
CA ARG A 243 12.36 -11.66 2.29
C ARG A 243 11.34 -12.31 1.36
N ASP A 244 10.09 -12.53 1.81
CA ASP A 244 9.05 -13.19 1.01
C ASP A 244 8.82 -12.46 -0.32
N PHE A 245 8.97 -11.13 -0.31
CA PHE A 245 8.69 -10.27 -1.45
C PHE A 245 9.60 -9.03 -1.41
N ARG A 246 10.47 -8.86 -2.41
CA ARG A 246 11.43 -7.74 -2.50
C ARG A 246 11.40 -7.06 -3.84
N GLY A 247 11.52 -5.73 -3.84
CA GLY A 247 11.65 -4.91 -5.05
C GLY A 247 13.05 -4.36 -5.23
N PHE A 248 13.49 -4.26 -6.47
CA PHE A 248 14.76 -3.70 -6.88
C PHE A 248 14.57 -2.73 -8.03
N ILE A 249 15.45 -1.73 -8.09
CA ILE A 249 15.45 -0.67 -9.08
C ILE A 249 16.82 -0.52 -9.72
N ALA A 250 16.85 -0.37 -11.05
CA ALA A 250 18.07 -0.04 -11.77
C ALA A 250 18.70 1.27 -11.21
N GLY A 251 19.98 1.21 -10.80
CA GLY A 251 20.69 2.35 -10.22
C GLY A 251 20.41 2.64 -8.74
N GLY A 252 19.65 1.78 -8.04
CA GLY A 252 19.42 1.90 -6.59
C GLY A 252 18.81 3.23 -6.16
N TYR A 253 19.28 3.80 -5.04
CA TYR A 253 18.78 5.07 -4.50
C TYR A 253 18.97 6.27 -5.45
N ASN A 254 19.99 6.23 -6.33
CA ASN A 254 20.14 7.24 -7.39
C ASN A 254 18.98 7.21 -8.39
N GLY A 255 18.44 6.01 -8.70
CA GLY A 255 17.24 5.85 -9.50
C GLY A 255 15.96 6.22 -8.73
N MET A 256 15.96 6.08 -7.42
CA MET A 256 14.82 6.36 -6.53
C MET A 256 14.63 7.87 -6.27
N LEU A 257 15.74 8.62 -6.23
CA LEU A 257 15.78 10.07 -5.96
C LEU A 257 15.13 10.44 -4.62
N ASN A 258 15.47 9.69 -3.57
CA ASN A 258 15.10 10.01 -2.20
C ASN A 258 16.03 11.11 -1.62
N LYS A 259 15.63 11.73 -0.51
CA LYS A 259 16.31 12.90 0.08
C LYS A 259 17.53 12.54 0.91
N GLU A 260 17.47 11.43 1.64
CA GLU A 260 18.50 10.97 2.58
C GLU A 260 19.67 10.25 1.88
N GLY A 261 19.60 10.08 0.55
CA GLY A 261 20.64 9.43 -0.24
C GLY A 261 20.65 7.91 -0.09
N ASP A 262 21.82 7.31 -0.23
CA ASP A 262 21.99 5.85 -0.16
C ASP A 262 21.77 5.32 1.26
N LEU A 263 20.78 4.44 1.41
CA LEU A 263 20.45 3.80 2.70
C LEU A 263 20.95 2.36 2.81
N THR A 264 21.71 1.86 1.83
CA THR A 264 22.17 0.46 1.78
C THR A 264 22.91 0.02 3.04
N ALA A 265 23.63 0.94 3.69
CA ALA A 265 24.37 0.67 4.92
C ALA A 265 23.48 0.33 6.14
N LEU A 266 22.17 0.60 6.09
CA LEU A 266 21.24 0.34 7.20
C LEU A 266 20.88 -1.13 7.37
N GLY A 267 21.10 -1.98 6.36
CA GLY A 267 20.81 -3.41 6.44
C GLY A 267 20.54 -4.07 5.08
N PRO A 268 20.51 -5.41 5.02
CA PRO A 268 20.31 -6.15 3.77
C PRO A 268 18.97 -5.87 3.08
N GLU A 269 17.94 -5.46 3.82
CA GLU A 269 16.64 -5.04 3.30
C GLU A 269 16.70 -3.70 2.54
N PHE A 270 17.69 -2.85 2.85
CA PHE A 270 17.91 -1.56 2.19
C PHE A 270 18.73 -1.68 0.91
N ALA A 271 19.34 -2.83 0.62
CA ALA A 271 20.04 -3.09 -0.63
C ALA A 271 19.04 -3.36 -1.77
N ILE A 272 18.75 -2.33 -2.57
CA ILE A 272 17.64 -2.32 -3.55
C ILE A 272 18.10 -2.13 -5.00
N SER A 273 19.39 -2.09 -5.29
CA SER A 273 19.88 -1.97 -6.67
C SER A 273 19.87 -3.30 -7.41
N HIS A 274 19.92 -3.28 -8.75
CA HIS A 274 20.11 -4.50 -9.53
C HIS A 274 21.48 -5.13 -9.26
N GLU A 275 22.49 -4.32 -8.96
CA GLU A 275 23.82 -4.76 -8.55
C GLU A 275 23.76 -5.53 -7.22
N ASP A 276 22.98 -5.04 -6.26
CA ASP A 276 22.73 -5.74 -5.00
C ASP A 276 21.99 -7.06 -5.23
N PHE A 277 21.01 -7.08 -6.13
CA PHE A 277 20.32 -8.32 -6.51
C PHE A 277 21.30 -9.33 -7.10
N ILE A 278 22.14 -8.92 -8.06
CA ILE A 278 23.14 -9.79 -8.69
C ILE A 278 24.14 -10.30 -7.65
N LYS A 279 24.62 -9.43 -6.76
CA LYS A 279 25.65 -9.77 -5.78
C LYS A 279 25.11 -10.65 -4.64
N ASN A 280 23.94 -10.32 -4.11
CA ASN A 280 23.46 -10.85 -2.84
C ASN A 280 22.32 -11.87 -3.01
N ILE A 281 21.53 -11.79 -4.08
CA ILE A 281 20.32 -12.61 -4.26
C ILE A 281 20.53 -13.70 -5.30
N VAL A 282 21.10 -13.40 -6.47
CA VAL A 282 21.35 -14.40 -7.54
C VAL A 282 22.11 -15.64 -7.04
N PRO A 283 23.15 -15.54 -6.18
CA PRO A 283 23.84 -16.72 -5.66
C PRO A 283 22.95 -17.63 -4.80
N THR A 284 21.90 -17.08 -4.19
CA THR A 284 20.99 -17.80 -3.28
C THR A 284 19.66 -18.16 -3.91
N LEU A 285 19.42 -17.80 -5.18
CA LEU A 285 18.19 -18.17 -5.90
C LEU A 285 18.07 -19.67 -6.06
N SER A 286 16.82 -20.15 -5.98
CA SER A 286 16.42 -21.54 -6.15
C SER A 286 15.24 -21.67 -7.12
N GLU A 287 14.96 -22.90 -7.57
CA GLU A 287 13.77 -23.23 -8.38
C GLU A 287 12.43 -23.01 -7.65
N MET A 288 12.44 -22.61 -6.37
CA MET A 288 11.23 -22.23 -5.64
C MET A 288 10.93 -20.73 -5.77
N ASP A 289 11.92 -19.91 -6.16
CA ASP A 289 11.81 -18.46 -6.22
C ASP A 289 11.23 -18.01 -7.56
N THR A 290 10.42 -16.95 -7.54
CA THR A 290 9.89 -16.30 -8.74
C THR A 290 10.51 -14.92 -8.95
N VAL A 291 10.96 -14.62 -10.16
CA VAL A 291 11.51 -13.30 -10.54
C VAL A 291 10.63 -12.64 -11.60
N LEU A 292 10.20 -11.39 -11.35
CA LEU A 292 9.36 -10.62 -12.25
C LEU A 292 10.09 -9.36 -12.71
N PHE A 293 10.34 -9.27 -14.01
CA PHE A 293 10.97 -8.13 -14.67
C PHE A 293 9.92 -7.11 -15.09
N MET A 294 10.18 -5.81 -14.94
CA MET A 294 9.26 -4.73 -15.29
C MET A 294 10.01 -3.62 -16.05
N PHE A 295 9.75 -3.50 -17.33
CA PHE A 295 10.48 -2.58 -18.20
C PHE A 295 9.63 -2.04 -19.33
N THR A 296 10.20 -1.08 -20.05
CA THR A 296 9.68 -0.51 -21.28
C THR A 296 10.58 -0.91 -22.45
N VAL A 297 10.06 -0.91 -23.67
CA VAL A 297 10.88 -1.11 -24.87
C VAL A 297 11.91 0.02 -25.10
N ASP A 298 11.77 1.13 -24.38
CA ASP A 298 12.67 2.29 -24.38
C ASP A 298 13.82 2.16 -23.34
N ASP A 299 13.89 1.05 -22.60
CA ASP A 299 14.98 0.75 -21.67
C ASP A 299 16.12 0.00 -22.37
N GLU A 300 17.26 -0.11 -21.69
CA GLU A 300 18.44 -0.84 -22.19
C GLU A 300 18.15 -2.36 -22.22
N LEU A 301 17.57 -2.82 -23.33
CA LEU A 301 17.19 -4.22 -23.52
C LEU A 301 18.35 -5.22 -23.37
N PRO A 302 19.60 -4.92 -23.80
CA PRO A 302 20.74 -5.82 -23.56
C PRO A 302 21.01 -6.07 -22.07
N ASP A 303 20.81 -5.08 -21.20
CA ASP A 303 20.98 -5.25 -19.76
C ASP A 303 19.90 -6.16 -19.17
N ILE A 304 18.66 -6.03 -19.67
CA ILE A 304 17.55 -6.91 -19.32
C ILE A 304 17.84 -8.35 -19.74
N GLU A 305 18.32 -8.57 -20.96
CA GLU A 305 18.69 -9.89 -21.47
C GLU A 305 19.80 -10.54 -20.63
N LYS A 306 20.85 -9.78 -20.32
CA LYS A 306 21.95 -10.24 -19.48
C LYS A 306 21.46 -10.66 -18.09
N LEU A 307 20.67 -9.82 -17.44
CA LEU A 307 20.17 -10.11 -16.09
C LEU A 307 19.19 -11.29 -16.08
N ALA A 308 18.31 -11.38 -17.07
CA ALA A 308 17.42 -12.52 -17.22
C ALA A 308 18.17 -13.82 -17.55
N GLY A 309 19.29 -13.76 -18.26
CA GLY A 309 20.22 -14.88 -18.44
C GLY A 309 20.75 -15.42 -17.12
N LEU A 310 21.24 -14.53 -16.24
CA LEU A 310 21.72 -14.92 -14.90
C LEU A 310 20.63 -15.55 -14.03
N VAL A 311 19.41 -15.02 -14.08
CA VAL A 311 18.26 -15.56 -13.34
C VAL A 311 17.86 -16.94 -13.87
N LYS A 312 17.86 -17.11 -15.19
CA LYS A 312 17.50 -18.37 -15.87
C LYS A 312 18.41 -19.53 -15.50
N GLU A 313 19.67 -19.26 -15.13
CA GLU A 313 20.60 -20.29 -14.62
C GLU A 313 20.22 -20.82 -13.23
N LYS A 314 19.35 -20.11 -12.49
CA LYS A 314 18.99 -20.40 -11.10
C LYS A 314 17.54 -20.84 -10.91
N THR A 315 16.62 -20.30 -11.71
CA THR A 315 15.20 -20.62 -11.63
C THR A 315 14.55 -20.55 -13.00
N SER A 316 13.69 -21.52 -13.27
CA SER A 316 12.78 -21.51 -14.43
C SER A 316 11.57 -20.59 -14.24
N ASN A 317 11.32 -20.12 -13.02
CA ASN A 317 10.14 -19.33 -12.65
C ASN A 317 10.39 -17.82 -12.81
N PHE A 318 10.69 -17.36 -14.02
CA PHE A 318 10.83 -15.93 -14.28
C PHE A 318 9.85 -15.45 -15.37
N GLN A 319 9.34 -14.23 -15.20
CA GLN A 319 8.35 -13.61 -16.09
C GLN A 319 8.67 -12.13 -16.28
N ALA A 320 8.00 -11.49 -17.24
CA ALA A 320 8.16 -10.07 -17.51
C ALA A 320 6.82 -9.35 -17.72
N ILE A 321 6.78 -8.09 -17.31
CA ILE A 321 5.83 -7.06 -17.72
C ILE A 321 6.60 -6.10 -18.61
N SER A 322 6.18 -5.95 -19.86
CA SER A 322 6.77 -5.01 -20.80
C SER A 322 5.74 -4.00 -21.27
N HIS A 323 6.13 -2.73 -21.29
CA HIS A 323 5.33 -1.65 -21.84
C HIS A 323 5.94 -1.14 -23.15
N ALA A 324 5.10 -0.99 -24.17
CA ALA A 324 5.48 -0.46 -25.47
C ALA A 324 4.49 0.63 -25.90
N THR A 325 4.95 1.62 -26.65
CA THR A 325 4.05 2.52 -27.39
C THR A 325 3.73 1.89 -28.74
N ALA A 326 2.52 2.12 -29.27
CA ALA A 326 2.11 1.62 -30.58
C ALA A 326 3.15 1.97 -31.66
N GLY A 327 3.51 0.98 -32.48
CA GLY A 327 4.59 1.06 -33.45
C GLY A 327 5.93 0.49 -32.96
N GLN A 328 6.12 0.35 -31.64
CA GLN A 328 7.30 -0.30 -31.08
C GLN A 328 7.06 -1.80 -30.91
N CYS A 329 8.11 -2.59 -31.14
CA CYS A 329 8.07 -4.05 -31.07
C CYS A 329 9.18 -4.57 -30.17
N LEU A 330 8.84 -5.55 -29.33
CA LEU A 330 9.84 -6.31 -28.58
C LEU A 330 10.74 -7.12 -29.54
N PRO A 331 12.07 -7.11 -29.35
CA PRO A 331 12.99 -7.96 -30.08
C PRO A 331 12.65 -9.45 -29.93
N ASN A 332 12.98 -10.24 -30.95
CA ASN A 332 12.75 -11.69 -30.93
C ASN A 332 13.56 -12.39 -29.85
N SER A 333 14.72 -11.86 -29.47
CA SER A 333 15.54 -12.35 -28.35
C SER A 333 14.78 -12.29 -27.03
N ILE A 334 14.22 -11.12 -26.67
CA ILE A 334 13.37 -10.94 -25.48
C ILE A 334 12.12 -11.84 -25.54
N LYS A 335 11.45 -11.92 -26.69
CA LYS A 335 10.25 -12.78 -26.83
C LYS A 335 10.57 -14.26 -26.60
N LYS A 336 11.72 -14.75 -27.07
CA LYS A 336 12.19 -16.11 -26.82
C LYS A 336 12.56 -16.33 -25.35
N LEU A 337 13.12 -15.30 -24.70
CA LEU A 337 13.49 -15.35 -23.29
C LEU A 337 12.27 -15.37 -22.36
N PHE A 338 11.21 -14.64 -22.70
CA PHE A 338 9.96 -14.54 -21.94
C PHE A 338 8.76 -14.98 -22.78
N PRO A 339 8.51 -16.30 -22.95
CA PRO A 339 7.44 -16.80 -23.82
C PRO A 339 6.04 -16.36 -23.36
N ASN A 340 5.84 -16.14 -22.06
CA ASN A 340 4.56 -15.75 -21.45
C ASN A 340 4.50 -14.27 -21.03
N ILE A 341 5.32 -13.40 -21.63
CA ILE A 341 5.43 -11.98 -21.28
C ILE A 341 4.08 -11.25 -21.29
N ILE A 342 3.83 -10.45 -20.25
CA ILE A 342 2.71 -9.50 -20.20
C ILE A 342 3.13 -8.26 -21.01
N SER A 343 2.86 -8.29 -22.32
CA SER A 343 3.16 -7.19 -23.24
C SER A 343 1.97 -6.24 -23.33
N ILE A 344 2.18 -4.99 -22.94
CA ILE A 344 1.15 -3.95 -22.90
C ILE A 344 1.50 -2.86 -23.90
N THR A 345 0.66 -2.72 -24.93
CA THR A 345 0.83 -1.70 -25.96
C THR A 345 -0.08 -0.51 -25.69
N TRP A 346 0.53 0.66 -25.60
CA TRP A 346 -0.13 1.93 -25.32
C TRP A 346 -0.38 2.70 -26.62
N PRO A 347 -1.58 3.28 -26.82
CA PRO A 347 -1.81 4.17 -27.95
C PRO A 347 -0.89 5.39 -27.86
N ILE A 348 -0.59 6.00 -29.01
CA ILE A 348 0.10 7.30 -29.05
C ILE A 348 -0.86 8.35 -28.50
N LEU A 349 -0.36 9.19 -27.59
CA LEU A 349 -1.09 10.33 -27.06
C LEU A 349 -0.66 11.58 -27.84
N PHE A 350 -1.58 12.16 -28.61
CA PHE A 350 -1.41 13.46 -29.27
C PHE A 350 -1.78 14.63 -28.35
N LEU A 351 -1.38 14.51 -27.08
CA LEU A 351 -1.39 15.63 -26.15
C LEU A 351 -0.03 16.32 -26.28
N GLU A 352 0.06 17.61 -25.95
CA GLU A 352 1.31 18.39 -26.04
C GLU A 352 2.39 17.86 -25.08
N TYR A 353 3.19 18.72 -24.45
CA TYR A 353 4.27 18.30 -23.55
C TYR A 353 3.85 17.30 -22.46
N GLU A 354 2.59 17.37 -22.00
CA GLU A 354 1.99 16.46 -21.02
C GLU A 354 1.83 15.02 -21.51
N GLY A 355 1.68 14.79 -22.82
CA GLY A 355 1.44 13.46 -23.38
C GLY A 355 2.50 12.45 -22.98
N ASN A 356 3.76 12.89 -22.92
CA ASN A 356 4.89 12.06 -22.47
C ASN A 356 4.78 11.67 -20.99
N PHE A 357 4.34 12.58 -20.12
CA PHE A 357 4.17 12.30 -18.69
C PHE A 357 2.95 11.42 -18.44
N ILE A 358 1.84 11.67 -19.13
CA ILE A 358 0.65 10.82 -19.04
C ILE A 358 0.99 9.38 -19.45
N GLN A 359 1.80 9.20 -20.51
CA GLN A 359 2.26 7.88 -20.92
C GLN A 359 3.06 7.16 -19.81
N ILE A 360 3.96 7.89 -19.12
CA ILE A 360 4.71 7.36 -17.97
C ILE A 360 3.76 6.98 -16.83
N PHE A 361 2.81 7.86 -16.49
CA PHE A 361 1.87 7.63 -15.40
C PHE A 361 0.93 6.45 -15.67
N GLN A 362 0.50 6.27 -16.92
CA GLN A 362 -0.28 5.10 -17.33
C GLN A 362 0.51 3.80 -17.19
N ARG A 363 1.79 3.79 -17.60
CA ARG A 363 2.69 2.64 -17.43
C ARG A 363 2.84 2.30 -15.94
N GLU A 364 3.17 3.28 -15.11
CA GLU A 364 3.29 3.12 -13.65
C GLU A 364 2.01 2.59 -13.00
N LEU A 365 0.85 3.18 -13.32
CA LEU A 365 -0.43 2.77 -12.76
C LEU A 365 -0.81 1.34 -13.21
N SER A 366 -0.52 0.99 -14.46
CA SER A 366 -0.71 -0.36 -14.99
C SER A 366 0.16 -1.39 -14.26
N THR A 367 1.46 -1.11 -14.11
CA THR A 367 2.37 -1.95 -13.34
C THR A 367 1.87 -2.09 -11.91
N LYS A 368 1.49 -0.98 -11.26
CA LYS A 368 0.90 -0.97 -9.92
C LYS A 368 -0.32 -1.89 -9.81
N TRP A 369 -1.28 -1.81 -10.73
CA TRP A 369 -2.46 -2.67 -10.70
C TRP A 369 -2.11 -4.16 -10.88
N ILE A 370 -1.17 -4.48 -11.77
CA ILE A 370 -0.71 -5.86 -11.97
C ILE A 370 -0.05 -6.36 -10.69
N LEU A 371 0.90 -5.61 -10.13
CA LEU A 371 1.63 -5.98 -8.92
C LEU A 371 0.69 -6.13 -7.71
N ASN A 372 -0.22 -5.17 -7.50
CA ASN A 372 -1.22 -5.23 -6.43
C ASN A 372 -2.10 -6.48 -6.59
N THR A 373 -2.46 -6.85 -7.82
CA THR A 373 -3.26 -8.05 -8.12
C THR A 373 -2.44 -9.33 -7.88
N VAL A 374 -1.19 -9.37 -8.33
CA VAL A 374 -0.28 -10.51 -8.21
C VAL A 374 -0.01 -10.84 -6.74
N SER A 375 0.43 -9.85 -5.96
CA SER A 375 0.76 -10.08 -4.55
C SER A 375 -0.47 -10.43 -3.72
N THR A 376 -1.59 -9.73 -3.94
CA THR A 376 -2.83 -9.97 -3.19
C THR A 376 -3.40 -11.33 -3.54
N GLY A 377 -3.48 -11.66 -4.84
CA GLY A 377 -3.93 -12.96 -5.31
C GLY A 377 -3.06 -14.09 -4.77
N ALA A 378 -1.73 -13.91 -4.75
CA ALA A 378 -0.81 -14.92 -4.23
C ALA A 378 -1.05 -15.19 -2.73
N HIS A 379 -1.23 -14.15 -1.90
CA HIS A 379 -1.52 -14.32 -0.47
C HIS A 379 -2.94 -14.84 -0.19
N VAL A 380 -3.91 -14.51 -1.05
CA VAL A 380 -5.26 -15.11 -1.02
C VAL A 380 -5.17 -16.63 -1.27
N LEU A 381 -4.38 -17.05 -2.26
CA LEU A 381 -4.16 -18.47 -2.57
C LEU A 381 -3.30 -19.18 -1.50
N LYS A 382 -2.41 -18.47 -0.81
CA LYS A 382 -1.68 -18.96 0.39
C LYS A 382 -2.59 -19.13 1.61
N GLY A 383 -3.84 -18.65 1.57
CA GLY A 383 -4.80 -18.78 2.67
C GLY A 383 -4.57 -17.80 3.83
N LYS A 384 -4.01 -16.61 3.55
CA LYS A 384 -3.83 -15.51 4.52
C LYS A 384 -5.06 -14.59 4.66
N ILE A 385 -6.08 -14.80 3.82
CA ILE A 385 -7.30 -13.99 3.74
C ILE A 385 -8.52 -14.88 4.03
N TYR A 386 -9.45 -14.38 4.84
CA TYR A 386 -10.74 -15.01 5.10
C TYR A 386 -11.86 -14.17 4.48
N ARG A 387 -12.63 -14.75 3.55
CA ARG A 387 -13.57 -14.01 2.68
C ARG A 387 -12.85 -12.83 2.00
N ASN A 388 -13.10 -11.61 2.46
CA ASN A 388 -12.44 -10.38 2.03
C ASN A 388 -11.76 -9.62 3.18
N TYR A 389 -11.47 -10.28 4.31
CA TYR A 389 -10.77 -9.71 5.46
C TYR A 389 -9.35 -10.28 5.56
N MET A 390 -8.39 -9.38 5.80
CA MET A 390 -7.06 -9.78 6.27
C MET A 390 -7.20 -10.37 7.67
N VAL A 391 -6.71 -11.59 7.85
CA VAL A 391 -6.76 -12.29 9.14
C VAL A 391 -5.37 -12.60 9.69
N ASP A 392 -4.31 -12.15 9.03
CA ASP A 392 -2.92 -12.36 9.44
C ASP A 392 -2.04 -11.15 9.13
N PHE A 393 -2.55 -9.95 9.46
CA PHE A 393 -1.80 -8.70 9.33
C PHE A 393 -1.05 -8.38 10.64
N LYS A 394 0.05 -7.63 10.56
CA LYS A 394 0.78 -7.16 11.74
C LYS A 394 0.01 -6.02 12.41
N VAL A 395 -0.11 -6.05 13.73
CA VAL A 395 -0.75 -4.96 14.49
C VAL A 395 0.33 -3.92 14.82
N SER A 396 0.62 -3.05 13.86
CA SER A 396 1.78 -2.14 13.88
C SER A 396 1.47 -0.65 14.06
N ASN A 397 0.20 -0.27 14.14
CA ASN A 397 -0.27 1.08 14.47
C ASN A 397 -1.66 0.99 15.16
N THR A 398 -2.14 2.11 15.71
CA THR A 398 -3.42 2.15 16.42
C THR A 398 -4.62 1.83 15.51
N LYS A 399 -4.57 2.22 14.23
CA LYS A 399 -5.57 1.89 13.20
C LYS A 399 -5.68 0.38 12.99
N LEU A 400 -4.56 -0.35 12.95
CA LEU A 400 -4.53 -1.80 12.79
C LEU A 400 -4.94 -2.52 14.07
N PHE A 401 -4.69 -1.95 15.26
CA PHE A 401 -5.24 -2.48 16.51
C PHE A 401 -6.77 -2.47 16.49
N GLN A 402 -7.38 -1.34 16.13
CA GLN A 402 -8.84 -1.23 16.00
C GLN A 402 -9.41 -2.16 14.92
N ARG A 403 -8.68 -2.31 13.81
CA ARG A 403 -9.03 -3.28 12.76
C ARG A 403 -8.99 -4.71 13.29
N ALA A 404 -7.98 -5.08 14.09
CA ALA A 404 -7.87 -6.40 14.69
C ALA A 404 -9.07 -6.69 15.58
N VAL A 405 -9.45 -5.75 16.46
CA VAL A 405 -10.66 -5.86 17.28
C VAL A 405 -11.90 -6.06 16.40
N SER A 406 -12.05 -5.26 15.34
CA SER A 406 -13.20 -5.35 14.42
C SER A 406 -13.27 -6.69 13.67
N VAL A 407 -12.13 -7.24 13.25
CA VAL A 407 -12.05 -8.56 12.59
C VAL A 407 -12.40 -9.67 13.57
N VAL A 408 -11.84 -9.64 14.78
CA VAL A 408 -12.15 -10.62 15.84
C VAL A 408 -13.64 -10.58 16.17
N GLN A 409 -14.20 -9.39 16.38
CA GLN A 409 -15.63 -9.21 16.66
C GLN A 409 -16.51 -9.74 15.52
N ARG A 410 -16.18 -9.43 14.28
CA ARG A 410 -16.96 -9.84 13.11
C ARG A 410 -16.95 -11.35 12.88
N LEU A 411 -15.82 -12.02 13.14
CA LEU A 411 -15.70 -13.46 12.89
C LEU A 411 -16.23 -14.31 14.05
N THR A 412 -16.21 -13.77 15.27
CA THR A 412 -16.58 -14.51 16.49
C THR A 412 -17.96 -14.15 17.04
N GLU A 413 -18.54 -13.02 16.58
CA GLU A 413 -19.81 -12.46 17.05
C GLU A 413 -19.83 -12.21 18.58
N GLN A 414 -18.65 -12.03 19.19
CA GLN A 414 -18.51 -11.73 20.61
C GLN A 414 -18.57 -10.22 20.90
N PRO A 415 -18.93 -9.81 22.13
CA PRO A 415 -18.86 -8.40 22.54
C PRO A 415 -17.44 -7.83 22.42
N GLN A 416 -17.35 -6.54 22.10
CA GLN A 416 -16.08 -5.83 21.87
C GLN A 416 -15.09 -5.98 23.04
N LEU A 417 -15.56 -5.89 24.29
CA LEU A 417 -14.73 -6.06 25.49
C LEU A 417 -14.00 -7.42 25.47
N ARG A 418 -14.74 -8.49 25.20
CA ARG A 418 -14.18 -9.86 25.13
C ARG A 418 -13.21 -10.02 23.96
N CYS A 419 -13.48 -9.37 22.83
CA CYS A 419 -12.55 -9.36 21.70
C CYS A 419 -11.23 -8.65 22.03
N ILE A 420 -11.29 -7.53 22.75
CA ILE A 420 -10.11 -6.80 23.23
C ILE A 420 -9.33 -7.68 24.21
N GLU A 421 -9.99 -8.28 25.21
CA GLU A 421 -9.34 -9.16 26.18
C GLU A 421 -8.59 -10.30 25.50
N THR A 422 -9.24 -11.04 24.58
CA THR A 422 -8.57 -12.15 23.90
C THR A 422 -7.49 -11.69 22.93
N LEU A 423 -7.63 -10.52 22.31
CA LEU A 423 -6.57 -9.93 21.48
C LEU A 423 -5.34 -9.60 22.34
N LEU A 424 -5.52 -8.99 23.52
CA LEU A 424 -4.44 -8.71 24.46
C LEU A 424 -3.79 -10.00 25.00
N GLN A 425 -4.57 -11.04 25.31
CA GLN A 425 -4.03 -12.35 25.67
C GLN A 425 -3.14 -12.92 24.56
N SER A 426 -3.53 -12.74 23.29
CA SER A 426 -2.72 -13.17 22.15
C SER A 426 -1.41 -12.36 21.99
N ILE A 427 -1.38 -11.11 22.46
CA ILE A 427 -0.18 -10.25 22.40
C ILE A 427 0.80 -10.61 23.53
N TYR A 428 0.30 -10.76 24.76
CA TYR A 428 1.15 -10.78 25.96
C TYR A 428 1.44 -12.14 26.59
N ALA A 429 0.64 -13.20 26.32
CA ALA A 429 0.71 -14.57 26.88
C ALA A 429 1.81 -14.86 27.96
N PRO A 430 1.45 -15.32 29.20
CA PRO A 430 0.36 -16.29 29.43
C PRO A 430 -0.78 -15.92 30.41
N GLU A 431 -1.92 -16.58 30.14
CA GLU A 431 -3.18 -16.85 30.89
C GLU A 431 -4.01 -15.72 31.51
N MET A 432 -3.46 -14.85 32.36
CA MET A 432 -4.25 -13.77 32.98
C MET A 432 -3.63 -12.42 32.72
N LEU A 433 -4.36 -11.58 32.00
CA LEU A 433 -4.02 -10.17 31.89
C LEU A 433 -4.06 -9.55 33.28
N THR A 434 -3.02 -8.83 33.65
CA THR A 434 -3.01 -8.00 34.85
C THR A 434 -3.77 -6.70 34.59
N ASP A 435 -4.30 -6.07 35.63
CA ASP A 435 -4.97 -4.77 35.49
C ASP A 435 -4.02 -3.68 34.99
N GLN A 436 -2.73 -3.82 35.32
CA GLN A 436 -1.67 -2.98 34.76
C GLN A 436 -1.67 -3.06 33.23
N ILE A 437 -1.66 -4.27 32.64
CA ILE A 437 -1.71 -4.43 31.19
C ILE A 437 -3.02 -3.86 30.63
N ARG A 438 -4.18 -4.15 31.23
CA ARG A 438 -5.48 -3.63 30.75
C ARG A 438 -5.54 -2.09 30.72
N SER A 439 -4.83 -1.43 31.62
CA SER A 439 -4.80 0.03 31.74
C SER A 439 -3.78 0.72 30.82
N LEU A 440 -2.92 -0.05 30.13
CA LEU A 440 -1.92 0.53 29.24
C LEU A 440 -2.59 1.26 28.06
N PRO A 441 -1.96 2.33 27.56
CA PRO A 441 -2.41 2.97 26.33
C PRO A 441 -2.27 2.02 25.13
N ILE A 442 -3.07 2.24 24.08
CA ILE A 442 -3.09 1.40 22.87
C ILE A 442 -1.71 1.39 22.20
N SER A 443 -0.97 2.50 22.24
CA SER A 443 0.41 2.57 21.73
C SER A 443 1.32 1.49 22.33
N LYS A 444 1.18 1.17 23.62
CA LYS A 444 1.98 0.13 24.29
C LYS A 444 1.57 -1.27 23.88
N HIS A 445 0.29 -1.48 23.57
CA HIS A 445 -0.18 -2.74 22.97
C HIS A 445 0.34 -2.93 21.55
N VAL A 446 0.34 -1.86 20.75
CA VAL A 446 0.90 -1.86 19.39
C VAL A 446 2.39 -2.16 19.41
N GLU A 447 3.16 -1.51 20.30
CA GLU A 447 4.59 -1.77 20.48
C GLU A 447 4.85 -3.26 20.73
N ALA A 448 4.14 -3.85 21.69
CA ALA A 448 4.26 -5.27 22.02
C ALA A 448 3.79 -6.20 20.89
N ALA A 449 2.76 -5.82 20.13
CA ALA A 449 2.18 -6.64 19.06
C ALA A 449 2.97 -6.58 17.75
N SER A 450 3.71 -5.50 17.50
CA SER A 450 4.42 -5.23 16.23
C SER A 450 5.44 -6.30 15.85
N VAL A 451 6.04 -6.96 16.85
CA VAL A 451 7.04 -8.04 16.70
C VAL A 451 6.42 -9.44 16.77
N LYS A 452 5.11 -9.55 16.93
CA LYS A 452 4.41 -10.84 17.07
C LYS A 452 3.79 -11.26 15.74
N GLU A 453 3.85 -12.56 15.47
CA GLU A 453 3.16 -13.18 14.35
C GLU A 453 1.82 -13.77 14.78
N LYS A 454 0.88 -13.89 13.84
CA LYS A 454 -0.39 -14.58 14.03
C LYS A 454 -1.20 -14.09 15.23
N VAL A 455 -1.10 -12.80 15.62
CA VAL A 455 -1.86 -12.21 16.73
C VAL A 455 -3.37 -12.30 16.50
N VAL A 456 -3.86 -11.77 15.38
CA VAL A 456 -5.29 -11.79 15.03
C VAL A 456 -5.86 -13.21 14.89
N PRO A 457 -5.25 -14.13 14.13
CA PRO A 457 -5.84 -15.45 13.93
C PRO A 457 -5.81 -16.30 15.21
N VAL A 458 -4.81 -16.14 16.08
CA VAL A 458 -4.79 -16.78 17.40
C VAL A 458 -5.96 -16.30 18.24
N ALA A 459 -6.24 -14.99 18.29
CA ALA A 459 -7.38 -14.45 19.02
C ALA A 459 -8.73 -14.96 18.47
N VAL A 460 -8.86 -15.02 17.13
CA VAL A 460 -10.06 -15.55 16.46
C VAL A 460 -10.28 -17.03 16.80
N VAL A 461 -9.27 -17.88 16.66
CA VAL A 461 -9.38 -19.32 16.95
C VAL A 461 -9.64 -19.57 18.42
N SER A 462 -8.99 -18.81 19.32
CA SER A 462 -9.21 -18.91 20.77
C SER A 462 -10.68 -18.69 21.13
N LEU A 463 -11.31 -17.64 20.57
CA LEU A 463 -12.72 -17.36 20.81
C LEU A 463 -13.67 -18.37 20.14
N LEU A 464 -13.41 -18.74 18.89
CA LEU A 464 -14.26 -19.70 18.16
C LEU A 464 -14.29 -21.09 18.82
N ARG A 465 -13.17 -21.52 19.41
CA ARG A 465 -13.04 -22.84 20.05
C ARG A 465 -13.16 -22.81 21.56
N SER A 466 -13.28 -21.61 22.17
CA SER A 466 -13.24 -21.42 23.62
C SER A 466 -12.04 -22.15 24.25
N CYS A 467 -10.86 -21.95 23.66
CA CYS A 467 -9.62 -22.60 24.08
C CYS A 467 -8.56 -21.57 24.50
N THR A 468 -7.49 -22.04 25.13
CA THR A 468 -6.35 -21.21 25.50
C THR A 468 -5.62 -20.66 24.26
N VAL A 469 -4.85 -19.59 24.45
CA VAL A 469 -3.96 -19.03 23.41
C VAL A 469 -2.95 -20.07 22.93
N HIS A 470 -2.46 -20.93 23.83
CA HIS A 470 -1.52 -22.00 23.48
C HIS A 470 -2.18 -23.03 22.56
N GLU A 471 -3.36 -23.55 22.92
CA GLU A 471 -4.10 -24.49 22.08
C GLU A 471 -4.50 -23.90 20.72
N ALA A 472 -4.87 -22.61 20.69
CA ALA A 472 -5.17 -21.92 19.45
C ALA A 472 -3.96 -21.84 18.51
N LYS A 473 -2.76 -21.55 19.06
CA LYS A 473 -1.50 -21.58 18.30
C LYS A 473 -1.21 -22.99 17.75
N SER A 474 -1.31 -24.02 18.59
CA SER A 474 -1.11 -25.40 18.15
C SER A 474 -2.07 -25.81 17.02
N ARG A 475 -3.34 -25.38 17.08
CA ARG A 475 -4.32 -25.63 16.02
C ARG A 475 -3.97 -24.90 14.71
N LEU A 476 -3.49 -23.67 14.79
CA LEU A 476 -3.04 -22.90 13.63
C LEU A 476 -1.81 -23.54 12.98
N ASP A 477 -0.85 -24.00 13.77
CA ASP A 477 0.38 -24.63 13.28
C ASP A 477 0.14 -26.01 12.68
N ALA A 478 -0.85 -26.75 13.20
CA ALA A 478 -1.29 -28.03 12.63
C ALA A 478 -2.15 -27.89 11.35
N SER A 479 -2.60 -26.67 11.01
CA SER A 479 -3.48 -26.43 9.86
C SER A 479 -2.68 -26.09 8.59
N PRO A 480 -3.16 -26.50 7.40
CA PRO A 480 -2.45 -26.22 6.13
C PRO A 480 -2.41 -24.73 5.77
N SER A 481 -3.32 -23.92 6.33
CA SER A 481 -3.31 -22.46 6.23
C SER A 481 -4.12 -21.85 7.37
N ILE A 482 -3.95 -20.54 7.58
CA ILE A 482 -4.74 -19.78 8.56
C ILE A 482 -6.22 -19.79 8.20
N ARG A 483 -6.55 -19.61 6.91
CA ARG A 483 -7.94 -19.73 6.44
C ARG A 483 -8.54 -21.09 6.80
N ALA A 484 -7.81 -22.19 6.55
CA ALA A 484 -8.28 -23.53 6.88
C ALA A 484 -8.52 -23.72 8.39
N ALA A 485 -7.65 -23.18 9.24
CA ALA A 485 -7.81 -23.22 10.69
C ALA A 485 -9.08 -22.48 11.15
N ILE A 486 -9.35 -21.31 10.57
CA ILE A 486 -10.54 -20.50 10.86
C ILE A 486 -11.79 -21.22 10.36
N ASP A 487 -11.79 -21.72 9.12
CA ASP A 487 -12.93 -22.48 8.55
C ASP A 487 -13.26 -23.71 9.40
N ALA A 488 -12.25 -24.49 9.78
CA ALA A 488 -12.43 -25.64 10.65
C ALA A 488 -12.99 -25.23 12.03
N SER A 489 -12.56 -24.08 12.55
CA SER A 489 -13.01 -23.59 13.86
C SER A 489 -14.45 -23.07 13.83
N ILE A 490 -14.86 -22.42 12.75
CA ILE A 490 -16.22 -21.91 12.55
C ILE A 490 -17.24 -23.05 12.43
N ASN A 491 -16.85 -24.15 11.78
CA ASN A 491 -17.74 -25.27 11.46
C ASN A 491 -17.73 -26.38 12.51
N ALA A 492 -16.89 -26.27 13.54
CA ALA A 492 -16.74 -27.34 14.51
C ALA A 492 -17.95 -27.42 15.48
N PRO A 493 -18.34 -28.65 15.88
CA PRO A 493 -19.46 -28.86 16.80
C PRO A 493 -19.17 -28.21 18.17
N GLY A 494 -20.22 -27.62 18.77
CA GLY A 494 -20.15 -26.92 20.07
C GLY A 494 -20.22 -25.38 20.00
N ARG A 495 -20.33 -24.77 18.82
CA ARG A 495 -20.63 -23.32 18.72
C ARG A 495 -22.03 -23.07 19.26
N LYS A 496 -22.15 -22.42 20.43
CA LYS A 496 -23.40 -21.76 20.82
C LYS A 496 -23.69 -20.70 19.75
N ARG A 497 -24.57 -20.97 18.80
CA ARG A 497 -25.10 -19.92 17.91
C ARG A 497 -25.72 -18.87 18.84
N GLY A 498 -25.25 -17.64 18.77
CA GLY A 498 -25.98 -16.51 19.33
C GLY A 498 -27.39 -16.53 18.73
N ALA A 499 -28.40 -16.31 19.57
CA ALA A 499 -29.81 -16.45 19.24
C ALA A 499 -30.14 -15.93 17.83
N GLU A 500 -30.62 -16.82 16.96
CA GLU A 500 -31.29 -16.43 15.73
C GLU A 500 -32.55 -15.64 16.11
N SER A 501 -32.62 -14.37 15.70
CA SER A 501 -33.81 -13.54 15.77
C SER A 501 -34.93 -14.16 14.94
N SER A 502 -35.74 -14.97 15.60
CA SER A 502 -37.01 -15.48 15.08
C SER A 502 -38.13 -14.47 15.36
N GLU A 503 -38.10 -13.33 14.67
CA GLU A 503 -39.27 -12.46 14.56
C GLU A 503 -39.38 -11.91 13.12
N ALA A 504 -40.05 -12.67 12.25
CA ALA A 504 -40.89 -12.14 11.17
C ALA A 504 -41.50 -13.28 10.33
N SER A 505 -42.50 -13.98 10.87
CA SER A 505 -43.50 -14.66 10.05
C SER A 505 -44.82 -14.79 10.82
N GLY A 506 -45.40 -13.63 11.13
CA GLY A 506 -46.71 -13.52 11.75
C GLY A 506 -47.52 -12.40 11.13
N ARG A 507 -47.96 -12.56 9.87
CA ARG A 507 -49.16 -11.89 9.35
C ARG A 507 -49.92 -12.84 8.42
N ASN A 508 -51.00 -13.39 8.98
CA ASN A 508 -52.11 -13.98 8.24
C ASN A 508 -53.20 -12.91 8.10
N LYS A 509 -53.79 -12.86 6.90
CA LYS A 509 -55.06 -12.24 6.49
C LYS A 509 -55.11 -10.71 6.39
#